data_AF-A0A833TE92-F1
#
_entry.id   AF-A0A833TE92-F1
#
_cell.length_a   1.000
_cell.length_b   1.000
_cell.length_c   1.000
_cell.angle_alpha   90.00
_cell.angle_beta   90.00
_cell.angle_gamma   90.00
#
_symmetry.space_group_name_H-M   'P 1'
#
loop_
_entity.id
_entity.type
_entity.pdbx_description
1 polymer ?
#
loop_
_entity_poly.entity_id
_entity_poly.type
_entity_poly.pdbx_seq_one_letter_code
_entity_poly.pdbx_strand_id
1 'polypeptide(L)'
;TMHIASLKLLLSFLILSLAARPYIIVLSEEDLKESTISCDESPDWDEFVDFDSPHKSEDELDPGSWHSLFDPASSSATGSSDTSSELEALYISGVSKMISASSSGDARLMQEAAAEIEAAACEGHPHSRSVLGFLHGMGMMSERNKAKAFLYHHFAAEGGNMQSKMALAYSYSLQEMYENSTKLYAE
;
A
#
# COMPACT_ATOMS: atom_id res chain seq x y z
N THR A 1 40.79 14.63 -28.80
CA THR A 1 39.41 15.15 -28.72
C THR A 1 38.68 14.65 -27.47
N MET A 2 38.76 13.37 -27.10
CA MET A 2 38.06 12.81 -25.93
C MET A 2 38.49 13.40 -24.57
N HIS A 3 39.79 13.67 -24.36
CA HIS A 3 40.27 14.30 -23.11
C HIS A 3 39.76 15.74 -22.92
N ILE A 4 39.55 16.48 -24.01
CA ILE A 4 39.04 17.86 -23.97
C ILE A 4 37.55 17.86 -23.62
N ALA A 5 36.79 16.87 -24.10
CA ALA A 5 35.38 16.70 -23.75
C ALA A 5 35.20 16.31 -22.27
N SER A 6 36.04 15.40 -21.76
CA SER A 6 36.03 14.99 -20.34
C SER A 6 36.39 16.15 -19.39
N LEU A 7 37.39 16.96 -19.76
CA LEU A 7 37.77 18.15 -18.99
C LEU A 7 36.64 19.18 -18.93
N LYS A 8 35.91 19.40 -20.03
CA LYS A 8 34.76 20.30 -20.07
C LYS A 8 33.59 19.79 -19.22
N LEU A 9 33.35 18.49 -19.21
CA LEU A 9 32.33 17.86 -18.38
C LEU A 9 32.64 18.04 -16.89
N LEU A 10 33.88 17.76 -16.48
CA LEU A 10 34.35 17.96 -15.10
C LEU A 10 34.27 19.43 -14.68
N LEU A 11 34.66 20.36 -15.56
CA LEU A 11 34.57 21.80 -15.28
C LEU A 11 33.11 22.25 -15.13
N SER A 12 32.18 21.69 -15.92
CA SER A 12 30.74 21.95 -15.80
C SER A 12 30.18 21.48 -14.45
N PHE A 13 30.53 20.27 -14.01
CA PHE A 13 30.10 19.77 -12.70
C PHE A 13 30.70 20.56 -11.54
N LEU A 14 31.94 21.03 -11.68
CA LEU A 14 32.59 21.89 -10.69
C LEU A 14 31.82 23.23 -10.51
N ILE A 15 31.47 23.89 -11.62
CA ILE A 15 30.72 25.16 -11.59
C ILE A 15 29.32 24.96 -10.98
N LEU A 16 28.65 23.84 -11.29
CA LEU A 16 27.34 23.52 -10.71
C LEU A 16 27.44 23.29 -9.19
N SER A 17 28.51 22.65 -8.71
CA SER A 17 28.75 22.43 -7.27
C SER A 17 29.05 23.74 -6.52
N LEU A 18 29.72 24.70 -7.14
CA LEU A 18 29.99 26.02 -6.55
C LEU A 18 28.74 26.93 -6.52
N ALA A 19 27.76 26.72 -7.40
CA ALA A 19 26.52 27.48 -7.43
C ALA A 19 25.46 26.94 -6.43
N ALA A 20 25.64 25.73 -5.92
CA ALA A 20 24.76 25.15 -4.91
C ALA A 20 25.01 25.84 -3.55
N ARG A 21 24.16 26.81 -3.21
CA ARG A 21 24.17 27.39 -1.87
C ARG A 21 23.70 26.33 -0.86
N PRO A 22 24.43 26.08 0.23
CA PRO A 22 23.93 25.23 1.30
C PRO A 22 22.69 25.91 1.90
N TYR A 23 21.53 25.31 1.69
CA TYR A 23 20.30 25.73 2.35
C TYR A 23 20.33 25.13 3.76
N ILE A 24 20.62 25.96 4.74
CA ILE A 24 20.55 25.60 6.16
C ILE A 24 19.16 25.99 6.63
N ILE A 25 18.31 25.00 6.89
CA ILE A 25 17.04 25.21 7.57
C ILE A 25 17.39 25.46 9.04
N VAL A 26 17.31 26.71 9.47
CA VAL A 26 17.40 27.08 10.88
C VAL A 26 15.98 27.05 11.42
N LEU A 27 15.62 25.96 12.10
CA LEU A 27 14.37 25.87 12.85
C LEU A 27 14.54 26.69 14.13
N SER A 28 13.73 27.73 14.30
CA SER A 28 13.70 28.52 15.54
C SER A 28 12.76 27.87 16.56
N GLU A 29 12.98 28.12 17.85
CA GLU A 29 12.11 27.61 18.93
C GLU A 29 10.66 28.16 18.82
N GLU A 30 10.50 29.26 18.09
CA GLU A 30 9.23 29.88 17.69
C GLU A 30 8.49 29.02 16.65
N ASP A 31 9.20 28.40 15.69
CA ASP A 31 8.62 27.51 14.67
C ASP A 31 8.11 26.18 15.27
N LEU A 32 8.63 25.81 16.45
CA LEU A 32 8.16 24.66 17.24
C LEU A 32 6.97 25.01 18.15
N LYS A 33 6.63 26.28 18.29
CA LYS A 33 5.49 26.77 19.12
C LYS A 33 4.19 26.87 18.34
N GLU A 34 4.05 26.17 17.23
CA GLU A 34 2.74 26.00 16.63
C GLU A 34 1.96 25.00 17.48
N SER A 35 0.98 25.55 18.21
CA SER A 35 -0.04 24.84 18.99
C SER A 35 0.45 24.20 20.31
N THR A 36 0.69 25.04 21.32
CA THR A 36 0.23 24.69 22.67
C THR A 36 -1.30 24.76 22.67
N ILE A 37 -1.96 23.76 22.08
CA ILE A 37 -3.33 23.42 22.48
C ILE A 37 -3.24 23.17 23.97
N SER A 38 -3.90 24.01 24.77
CA SER A 38 -4.20 23.69 26.14
C SER A 38 -4.90 22.33 26.15
N CYS A 39 -4.27 21.32 26.76
CA CYS A 39 -4.79 19.96 26.87
C CYS A 39 -6.02 19.83 27.79
N ASP A 40 -6.86 20.86 27.89
CA ASP A 40 -7.99 20.92 28.82
C ASP A 40 -9.36 20.77 28.14
N GLU A 41 -9.39 20.58 26.81
CA GLU A 41 -10.53 20.01 26.11
C GLU A 41 -10.02 18.90 25.21
N SER A 42 -9.93 17.68 25.74
CA SER A 42 -10.05 16.51 24.87
C SER A 42 -11.41 16.64 24.19
N PRO A 43 -11.48 16.65 22.85
CA PRO A 43 -12.74 16.41 22.17
C PRO A 43 -13.32 15.13 22.74
N ASP A 44 -14.52 15.21 23.30
CA ASP A 44 -15.23 14.06 23.80
C ASP A 44 -15.63 13.23 22.57
N TRP A 45 -14.73 12.35 22.15
CA TRP A 45 -14.93 11.43 21.02
C TRP A 45 -16.14 10.51 21.27
N ASP A 46 -16.65 10.47 22.50
CA ASP A 46 -17.83 9.73 22.90
C ASP A 46 -19.14 10.39 22.43
N GLU A 47 -19.17 11.68 22.07
CA GLU A 47 -20.38 12.35 21.58
C GLU A 47 -20.71 12.00 20.10
N PHE A 48 -19.74 11.48 19.35
CA PHE A 48 -19.98 10.94 18.00
C PHE A 48 -20.62 9.53 18.01
N VAL A 49 -20.89 8.97 19.19
CA VAL A 49 -21.43 7.61 19.36
C VAL A 49 -22.97 7.60 19.42
N ASP A 50 -23.63 8.69 19.02
CA ASP A 50 -25.08 8.74 18.84
C ASP A 50 -25.48 8.45 17.38
N PHE A 51 -25.43 7.19 16.95
CA PHE A 51 -26.34 6.68 15.92
C PHE A 51 -26.33 5.15 15.92
N ASP A 52 -27.51 4.53 15.88
CA ASP A 52 -27.80 3.08 15.79
C ASP A 52 -27.15 2.36 14.57
N SER A 53 -25.84 2.50 14.37
CA SER A 53 -25.10 1.74 13.38
C SER A 53 -24.68 0.44 14.03
N PRO A 54 -25.10 -0.74 13.53
CA PRO A 54 -24.55 -1.99 14.03
C PRO A 54 -23.03 -1.91 13.93
N HIS A 55 -22.34 -2.01 15.07
CA HIS A 55 -20.88 -2.04 15.12
C HIS A 55 -20.41 -3.23 14.27
N LYS A 56 -20.10 -2.98 13.00
CA LYS A 56 -19.44 -3.95 12.14
C LYS A 56 -18.05 -4.17 12.70
N SER A 57 -17.68 -5.43 12.90
CA SER A 57 -16.32 -5.76 13.30
C SER A 57 -15.33 -5.26 12.24
N GLU A 58 -14.13 -4.92 12.64
CA GLU A 58 -13.06 -4.49 11.71
C GLU A 58 -12.82 -5.51 10.58
N ASP A 59 -12.95 -6.81 10.87
CA ASP A 59 -12.89 -7.90 9.89
C ASP A 59 -14.04 -7.87 8.86
N GLU A 60 -15.19 -7.30 9.23
CA GLU A 60 -16.33 -7.12 8.32
C GLU A 60 -16.13 -5.87 7.44
N LEU A 61 -15.37 -4.89 7.92
CA LEU A 61 -15.04 -3.66 7.19
C LEU A 61 -13.89 -3.87 6.21
N ASP A 62 -12.89 -4.66 6.59
CA ASP A 62 -11.74 -4.98 5.75
C ASP A 62 -11.26 -6.42 5.98
N PRO A 63 -11.85 -7.40 5.27
CA PRO A 63 -11.42 -8.80 5.37
C PRO A 63 -9.96 -9.01 4.89
N GLY A 64 -9.38 -8.01 4.21
CA GLY A 64 -7.97 -7.99 3.80
C GLY A 64 -7.03 -7.33 4.78
N SER A 65 -7.53 -7.03 5.98
CA SER A 65 -6.77 -6.39 7.03
C SER A 65 -5.52 -7.21 7.33
N TRP A 66 -4.41 -6.51 7.47
CA TRP A 66 -3.14 -7.13 7.85
C TRP A 66 -3.16 -7.58 9.31
N HIS A 67 -4.21 -7.28 10.06
CA HIS A 67 -4.37 -7.70 11.45
C HIS A 67 -4.29 -9.22 11.61
N SER A 68 -4.94 -9.98 10.73
CA SER A 68 -4.89 -11.46 10.70
C SER A 68 -3.48 -12.04 10.55
N LEU A 69 -2.55 -11.28 9.93
CA LEU A 69 -1.14 -11.68 9.82
C LEU A 69 -0.38 -11.58 11.14
N PHE A 70 -0.79 -10.65 12.02
CA PHE A 70 -0.10 -10.33 13.26
C PHE A 70 -0.79 -10.91 14.49
N ASP A 71 -2.10 -11.16 14.42
CA ASP A 71 -2.87 -11.82 15.48
C ASP A 71 -3.73 -12.96 14.90
N PRO A 72 -3.15 -14.15 14.69
CA PRO A 72 -3.88 -15.30 14.15
C PRO A 72 -4.89 -15.92 15.14
N ALA A 73 -4.96 -15.45 16.39
CA ALA A 73 -5.90 -15.97 17.39
C ALA A 73 -7.32 -15.38 17.22
N SER A 74 -7.44 -14.18 16.66
CA SER A 74 -8.71 -13.47 16.45
C SER A 74 -9.55 -14.05 15.30
N SER A 75 -8.91 -14.64 14.28
CA SER A 75 -9.56 -15.13 13.05
C SER A 75 -10.16 -16.54 13.13
N SER A 76 -10.13 -17.18 14.31
CA SER A 76 -10.50 -18.59 14.50
C SER A 76 -12.01 -18.92 14.45
N ALA A 77 -12.81 -18.17 13.71
CA ALA A 77 -14.26 -18.33 13.69
C ALA A 77 -14.93 -18.10 12.32
N THR A 78 -14.51 -18.79 11.25
CA THR A 78 -15.43 -19.03 10.12
C THR A 78 -15.15 -20.37 9.43
N GLY A 79 -16.11 -21.30 9.52
CA GLY A 79 -16.13 -22.53 8.74
C GLY A 79 -16.43 -22.21 7.28
N SER A 80 -15.37 -22.05 6.47
CA SER A 80 -15.46 -21.92 5.02
C SER A 80 -15.05 -23.23 4.34
N SER A 81 -15.54 -23.44 3.12
CA SER A 81 -15.17 -24.57 2.26
C SER A 81 -13.65 -24.67 2.15
N ASP A 82 -13.11 -25.88 2.29
CA ASP A 82 -11.66 -26.18 2.40
C ASP A 82 -10.77 -25.36 1.44
N THR A 83 -11.24 -25.11 0.22
CA THR A 83 -10.52 -24.33 -0.80
C THR A 83 -10.29 -22.87 -0.42
N SER A 84 -11.27 -22.17 0.15
CA SER A 84 -11.12 -20.75 0.53
C SER A 84 -10.12 -20.57 1.65
N SER A 85 -10.09 -21.50 2.61
CA SER A 85 -9.13 -21.49 3.71
C SER A 85 -7.70 -21.78 3.22
N GLU A 86 -7.54 -22.64 2.21
CA GLU A 86 -6.24 -22.92 1.60
C GLU A 86 -5.69 -21.69 0.85
N LEU A 87 -6.54 -20.99 0.08
CA LEU A 87 -6.14 -19.75 -0.61
C LEU A 87 -5.75 -18.64 0.36
N GLU A 88 -6.48 -18.52 1.47
CA GLU A 88 -6.15 -17.58 2.55
C GLU A 88 -4.80 -17.94 3.18
N ALA A 89 -4.55 -19.21 3.47
CA ALA A 89 -3.26 -19.66 4.00
C ALA A 89 -2.09 -19.34 3.06
N LEU A 90 -2.27 -19.53 1.74
CA LEU A 90 -1.27 -19.16 0.73
C LEU A 90 -1.03 -17.64 0.70
N TYR A 91 -2.09 -16.84 0.77
CA TYR A 91 -1.99 -15.38 0.87
C TYR A 91 -1.19 -14.96 2.11
N ILE A 92 -1.57 -15.45 3.28
CA ILE A 92 -0.93 -15.14 4.56
C ILE A 92 0.55 -15.56 4.55
N SER A 93 0.85 -16.76 4.07
CA SER A 93 2.22 -17.26 3.95
C SER A 93 3.05 -16.42 2.98
N GLY A 94 2.50 -16.10 1.81
CA GLY A 94 3.17 -15.31 0.79
C GLY A 94 3.49 -13.90 1.28
N VAL A 95 2.53 -13.24 1.93
CA VAL A 95 2.74 -11.90 2.51
C VAL A 95 3.79 -11.94 3.64
N SER A 96 3.73 -12.92 4.54
CA SER A 96 4.71 -13.07 5.62
C SER A 96 6.14 -13.28 5.08
N LYS A 97 6.29 -14.11 4.05
CA LYS A 97 7.57 -14.30 3.35
C LYS A 97 8.03 -13.01 2.68
N MET A 98 7.13 -12.23 2.08
CA MET A 98 7.46 -10.94 1.46
C MET A 98 8.00 -9.94 2.49
N ILE A 99 7.37 -9.84 3.66
CA ILE A 99 7.85 -9.00 4.78
C ILE A 99 9.23 -9.46 5.24
N SER A 100 9.40 -10.78 5.45
CA SER A 100 10.66 -11.38 5.89
C SER A 100 11.77 -11.19 4.85
N ALA A 101 11.46 -11.31 3.56
CA ALA A 101 12.39 -11.09 2.47
C ALA A 101 12.78 -9.61 2.37
N SER A 102 11.85 -8.68 2.61
CA SER A 102 12.14 -7.25 2.61
C SER A 102 13.10 -6.83 3.74
N SER A 103 13.02 -7.48 4.91
CA SER A 103 13.90 -7.17 6.04
C SER A 103 15.26 -7.85 5.94
N SER A 104 15.30 -9.08 5.43
CA SER A 104 16.53 -9.89 5.30
C SER A 104 17.28 -9.67 3.99
N GLY A 105 16.61 -9.18 2.95
CA GLY A 105 17.14 -9.11 1.58
C GLY A 105 17.22 -10.47 0.86
N ASP A 106 16.58 -11.53 1.38
CA ASP A 106 16.60 -12.85 0.76
C ASP A 106 15.72 -12.89 -0.51
N ALA A 107 16.38 -12.87 -1.66
CA ALA A 107 15.72 -12.91 -2.97
C ALA A 107 14.95 -14.22 -3.23
N ARG A 108 15.37 -15.34 -2.62
CA ARG A 108 14.67 -16.62 -2.79
C ARG A 108 13.34 -16.59 -2.04
N LEU A 109 13.33 -16.08 -0.81
CA LEU A 109 12.08 -15.89 -0.06
C LEU A 109 11.11 -14.96 -0.80
N MET A 110 11.64 -13.92 -1.46
CA MET A 110 10.84 -13.03 -2.29
C MET A 110 10.22 -13.75 -3.50
N GLN A 111 10.96 -14.66 -4.14
CA GLN A 111 10.44 -15.48 -5.25
C GLN A 111 9.39 -16.50 -4.80
N GLU A 112 9.60 -17.15 -3.66
CA GLU A 112 8.62 -18.06 -3.06
C GLU A 112 7.32 -17.32 -2.69
N ALA A 113 7.45 -16.13 -2.09
CA ALA A 113 6.33 -15.25 -1.81
C ALA A 113 5.54 -14.90 -3.07
N ALA A 114 6.24 -14.50 -4.15
CA ALA A 114 5.59 -14.19 -5.42
C ALA A 114 4.79 -15.38 -5.97
N ALA A 115 5.37 -16.59 -5.94
CA ALA A 115 4.74 -17.80 -6.45
C ALA A 115 3.46 -18.16 -5.68
N GLU A 116 3.47 -18.04 -4.34
CA GLU A 116 2.30 -18.32 -3.50
C GLU A 116 1.18 -17.29 -3.74
N ILE A 117 1.54 -16.01 -3.85
CA ILE A 117 0.58 -14.95 -4.16
C ILE A 117 -0.01 -15.14 -5.56
N GLU A 118 0.81 -15.49 -6.56
CA GLU A 118 0.34 -15.80 -7.91
C GLU A 118 -0.60 -16.99 -7.95
N ALA A 119 -0.28 -18.07 -7.22
CA ALA A 119 -1.14 -19.25 -7.12
C ALA A 119 -2.51 -18.88 -6.54
N ALA A 120 -2.54 -18.17 -5.41
CA ALA A 120 -3.78 -17.74 -4.78
C ALA A 120 -4.58 -16.78 -5.68
N ALA A 121 -3.91 -15.86 -6.36
CA ALA A 121 -4.56 -14.90 -7.26
C ALA A 121 -5.17 -15.57 -8.52
N CYS A 122 -4.51 -16.60 -9.06
CA CYS A 122 -5.01 -17.41 -10.17
C CYS A 122 -6.33 -18.10 -9.83
N GLU A 123 -6.44 -18.64 -8.62
CA GLU A 123 -7.65 -19.30 -8.10
C GLU A 123 -8.75 -18.32 -7.66
N GLY A 124 -8.50 -17.01 -7.75
CA GLY A 124 -9.53 -16.00 -7.53
C GLY A 124 -9.43 -15.23 -6.22
N HIS A 125 -8.39 -15.43 -5.43
CA HIS A 125 -8.26 -14.76 -4.14
C HIS A 125 -8.18 -13.23 -4.28
N PRO A 126 -9.16 -12.45 -3.77
CA PRO A 126 -9.21 -11.00 -3.98
C PRO A 126 -8.01 -10.25 -3.40
N HIS A 127 -7.54 -10.63 -2.21
CA HIS A 127 -6.40 -9.99 -1.56
C HIS A 127 -5.09 -10.27 -2.29
N SER A 128 -4.89 -11.50 -2.77
CA SER A 128 -3.70 -11.85 -3.56
C SER A 128 -3.68 -11.10 -4.90
N ARG A 129 -4.83 -10.94 -5.56
CA ARG A 129 -4.96 -10.10 -6.76
C ARG A 129 -4.61 -8.64 -6.46
N SER A 130 -5.05 -8.10 -5.32
CA SER A 130 -4.68 -6.75 -4.87
C SER A 130 -3.16 -6.60 -4.71
N VAL A 131 -2.50 -7.59 -4.08
CA VAL A 131 -1.05 -7.62 -3.93
C VAL A 131 -0.34 -7.64 -5.29
N LEU A 132 -0.77 -8.47 -6.25
CA LEU A 132 -0.20 -8.45 -7.61
C LEU A 132 -0.40 -7.10 -8.32
N GLY A 133 -1.56 -6.46 -8.12
CA GLY A 133 -1.84 -5.12 -8.61
C GLY A 133 -0.80 -4.12 -8.13
N PHE A 134 -0.56 -4.10 -6.81
CA PHE A 134 0.45 -3.27 -6.19
C PHE A 134 1.87 -3.55 -6.72
N LEU A 135 2.27 -4.82 -6.79
CA LEU A 135 3.60 -5.23 -7.21
C LEU A 135 3.92 -4.83 -8.66
N HIS A 136 3.00 -5.10 -9.60
CA HIS A 136 3.14 -4.66 -10.98
C HIS A 136 3.09 -3.13 -11.10
N GLY A 137 2.29 -2.48 -10.26
CA GLY A 137 2.19 -1.02 -10.20
C GLY A 137 3.50 -0.37 -9.78
N MET A 138 4.20 -0.98 -8.83
CA MET A 138 5.48 -0.51 -8.32
C MET A 138 6.68 -0.97 -9.15
N GLY A 139 6.54 -2.06 -9.90
CA GLY A 139 7.69 -2.74 -10.54
C GLY A 139 8.53 -3.50 -9.53
N MET A 140 7.89 -4.03 -8.48
CA MET A 140 8.51 -4.89 -7.49
C MET A 140 8.37 -6.33 -7.98
N MET A 141 9.48 -7.08 -7.96
CA MET A 141 9.62 -8.47 -8.44
C MET A 141 9.44 -8.70 -9.95
N SER A 142 8.82 -7.76 -10.68
CA SER A 142 8.68 -7.78 -12.13
C SER A 142 8.81 -6.37 -12.71
N GLU A 143 8.90 -6.27 -14.04
CA GLU A 143 8.88 -4.97 -14.71
C GLU A 143 7.58 -4.22 -14.41
N ARG A 144 7.70 -2.91 -14.16
CA ARG A 144 6.57 -2.03 -13.89
C ARG A 144 5.58 -2.06 -15.04
N ASN A 145 4.32 -2.40 -14.76
CA ASN A 145 3.26 -2.46 -15.75
C ASN A 145 1.94 -1.92 -15.19
N LYS A 146 1.63 -0.66 -15.53
CA LYS A 146 0.42 0.02 -15.05
C LYS A 146 -0.89 -0.63 -15.53
N ALA A 147 -0.89 -1.22 -16.73
CA ALA A 147 -2.08 -1.87 -17.28
C ALA A 147 -2.40 -3.18 -16.53
N LYS A 148 -1.38 -4.01 -16.28
CA LYS A 148 -1.53 -5.20 -15.43
C LYS A 148 -1.95 -4.82 -14.01
N ALA A 149 -1.31 -3.80 -13.43
CA ALA A 149 -1.67 -3.30 -12.10
C ALA A 149 -3.15 -2.92 -12.01
N PHE A 150 -3.63 -2.13 -12.97
CA PHE A 150 -5.02 -1.72 -13.06
C PHE A 150 -5.97 -2.93 -13.19
N LEU A 151 -5.65 -3.89 -14.06
CA LEU A 151 -6.47 -5.09 -14.26
C LEU A 151 -6.59 -5.93 -12.99
N TYR A 152 -5.48 -6.14 -12.27
CA TYR A 152 -5.49 -6.87 -11.02
C TYR A 152 -6.28 -6.15 -9.93
N HIS A 153 -6.11 -4.83 -9.79
CA HIS A 153 -6.93 -4.04 -8.88
C HIS A 153 -8.41 -4.09 -9.25
N HIS A 154 -8.76 -4.07 -10.55
CA HIS A 154 -10.14 -4.21 -11.00
C HIS A 154 -10.79 -5.51 -10.50
N PHE A 155 -10.17 -6.65 -10.77
CA PHE A 155 -10.72 -7.94 -10.34
C PHE A 155 -10.67 -8.15 -8.83
N ALA A 156 -9.70 -7.56 -8.14
CA ALA A 156 -9.66 -7.56 -6.68
C ALA A 156 -10.81 -6.74 -6.09
N ALA A 157 -11.08 -5.55 -6.64
CA ALA A 157 -12.18 -4.69 -6.21
C ALA A 157 -13.55 -5.33 -6.45
N GLU A 158 -13.74 -6.00 -7.59
CA GLU A 158 -14.94 -6.83 -7.86
C GLU A 158 -15.10 -7.97 -6.85
N GLY A 159 -13.99 -8.52 -6.37
CA GLY A 159 -13.93 -9.51 -5.29
C GLY A 159 -14.10 -8.93 -3.89
N GLY A 160 -14.42 -7.64 -3.75
CA GLY A 160 -14.63 -6.98 -2.46
C GLY A 160 -13.37 -6.46 -1.77
N ASN A 161 -12.21 -6.50 -2.42
CA ASN A 161 -10.98 -5.98 -1.82
C ASN A 161 -10.99 -4.45 -1.71
N MET A 162 -11.04 -3.94 -0.47
CA MET A 162 -11.16 -2.50 -0.20
C MET A 162 -9.93 -1.70 -0.66
N GLN A 163 -8.71 -2.24 -0.48
CA GLN A 163 -7.48 -1.56 -0.90
C GLN A 163 -7.44 -1.34 -2.41
N SER A 164 -7.93 -2.29 -3.19
CA SER A 164 -8.04 -2.17 -4.64
C SER A 164 -9.16 -1.23 -5.07
N LYS A 165 -10.30 -1.18 -4.37
CA LYS A 165 -11.32 -0.15 -4.61
C LYS A 165 -10.73 1.25 -4.44
N MET A 166 -9.99 1.48 -3.36
CA MET A 166 -9.28 2.75 -3.12
C MET A 166 -8.25 3.06 -4.21
N ALA A 167 -7.45 2.07 -4.63
CA ALA A 167 -6.46 2.25 -5.70
C ALA A 167 -7.10 2.62 -7.05
N LEU A 168 -8.24 2.02 -7.39
CA LEU A 168 -9.01 2.37 -8.59
C LEU A 168 -9.67 3.74 -8.47
N ALA A 169 -10.28 4.07 -7.34
CA ALA A 169 -10.89 5.37 -7.10
C ALA A 169 -9.86 6.50 -7.27
N TYR A 170 -8.67 6.32 -6.69
CA TYR A 170 -7.55 7.24 -6.90
C TYR A 170 -7.15 7.32 -8.38
N SER A 171 -7.03 6.18 -9.05
CA SER A 171 -6.70 6.12 -10.48
C SER A 171 -7.74 6.82 -11.38
N TYR A 172 -9.02 6.72 -11.06
CA TYR A 172 -10.10 7.42 -11.75
C TYR A 172 -10.10 8.92 -11.46
N SER A 173 -9.77 9.32 -10.22
CA SER A 173 -9.62 10.73 -9.86
C SER A 173 -8.52 11.40 -10.68
N LEU A 174 -7.40 10.71 -10.89
CA LEU A 174 -6.30 11.19 -11.74
C LEU A 174 -6.67 11.28 -13.23
N GLN A 175 -7.69 10.55 -13.66
CA GLN A 175 -8.22 10.57 -15.03
C GLN A 175 -9.44 11.49 -15.17
N GLU A 176 -9.74 12.31 -14.15
CA GLU A 176 -10.90 13.21 -14.12
C GLU A 176 -12.27 12.47 -14.25
N MET A 177 -12.30 11.16 -13.96
CA MET A 177 -13.50 10.33 -13.96
C MET A 177 -14.16 10.36 -12.56
N TYR A 178 -14.63 11.54 -12.15
CA TYR A 178 -15.09 11.77 -10.77
C TYR A 178 -16.30 10.93 -10.35
N GLU A 179 -17.22 10.64 -11.27
CA GLU A 179 -18.39 9.78 -10.97
C GLU A 179 -17.96 8.37 -10.56
N ASN A 180 -17.00 7.78 -11.28
CA ASN A 180 -16.49 6.44 -10.97
C ASN A 180 -15.67 6.42 -9.67
N SER A 181 -14.89 7.48 -9.44
CA SER A 181 -14.12 7.64 -8.21
C SER A 181 -15.02 7.75 -6.98
N THR A 182 -15.98 8.68 -7.01
CA THR A 182 -16.91 8.91 -5.90
C THR A 182 -17.76 7.69 -5.59
N LYS A 183 -18.18 6.93 -6.62
CA LYS A 183 -18.87 5.66 -6.42
C LYS A 183 -18.03 4.68 -5.61
N LEU A 184 -16.77 4.47 -5.99
CA LEU A 184 -15.88 3.53 -5.29
C LEU A 184 -15.48 3.99 -3.88
N TYR A 185 -15.39 5.31 -3.65
CA TYR A 185 -15.11 5.84 -2.30
C TYR A 185 -16.32 5.81 -1.36
N ALA A 186 -17.53 5.67 -1.89
CA ALA A 186 -18.77 5.63 -1.10
C ALA A 186 -19.15 4.20 -0.66
N GLU A 187 -18.47 3.18 -1.19
CA GLU A 187 -18.63 1.77 -0.81
C GLU A 187 -17.78 1.41 0.41
#